data_AF-A0A819JI52-F1
#
_entry.id   AF-A0A819JI52-F1
#
_cell.length_a   1.000
_cell.length_b   1.000
_cell.length_c   1.000
_cell.angle_alpha   90.00
_cell.angle_beta   90.00
_cell.angle_gamma   90.00
#
_symmetry.space_group_name_H-M   'P 1'
#
loop_
_entity.id
_entity.type
_entity.pdbx_description
1 polymer ?
#
loop_
_entity_poly.entity_id
_entity_poly.type
_entity_poly.pdbx_seq_one_letter_code
_entity_poly.pdbx_strand_id
1 'polypeptide(L)'
;MIENDGSWHLYTNLLFVDQPVGTGFSTIDADSFIHELDEMANQFLGFLDQYIKIFPELLENDIYLAGESFAGQYIPYIAKAILEQRSALKLCGLLIGNGLIDPVTMYKSYLPFAVANNLVVENSELYDRINIQVKQCEQALSKQVHFSEEACYPILAEIIENGAMNNHHKENQEGRCVNVYDIRLDDTYPECGKKWPSDLMYVTSYLDRQDVMSSIHIDSKQVKWAKCSDSVTDMFKAYNSKPSITLLPDLLQQIPIILYSGQYDLICNHWATEAMIHGMTWNNGTGFDFGNGTLSPKHPWIVDGEPAGLIRSARNLTYILFYNAGHRVPYYYPHRSRFMLHQFIQLDLISFPDTTTRKNTKESTRLTRHVAIIILTVIIVILALTGLVWFFVHKWYPTKLPTPFSIFRLLQSKTHNVEQQQWIRYSLLNDFSTNLEVVDSETFV
;
A
#
# COMPACT_ATOMS: atom_id res chain seq x y z
N MET A 1 8.61 -7.34 -20.91
CA MET A 1 8.45 -6.43 -19.76
C MET A 1 7.97 -5.08 -20.29
N ILE A 2 7.09 -4.42 -19.55
CA ILE A 2 6.59 -3.07 -19.85
C ILE A 2 7.00 -2.20 -18.66
N GLU A 3 7.49 -0.99 -18.92
CA GLU A 3 7.89 -0.06 -17.87
C GLU A 3 6.68 0.41 -17.05
N ASN A 4 6.86 0.58 -15.74
CA ASN A 4 5.83 1.09 -14.84
C ASN A 4 6.17 2.53 -14.43
N ASP A 5 5.46 3.49 -15.02
CA ASP A 5 5.64 4.93 -14.78
C ASP A 5 5.37 5.35 -13.33
N GLY A 6 4.70 4.51 -12.54
CA GLY A 6 4.46 4.70 -11.11
C GLY A 6 5.36 3.85 -10.21
N SER A 7 6.40 3.22 -10.75
CA SER A 7 7.30 2.38 -9.94
C SER A 7 8.04 3.18 -8.87
N TRP A 8 8.20 2.58 -7.70
CA TRP A 8 8.82 3.18 -6.52
C TRP A 8 10.33 3.43 -6.65
N HIS A 9 10.98 2.83 -7.65
CA HIS A 9 12.42 3.00 -7.91
C HIS A 9 12.83 4.43 -8.29
N LEU A 10 11.87 5.29 -8.66
CA LEU A 10 12.19 6.70 -8.86
C LEU A 10 12.55 7.30 -7.51
N TYR A 11 13.82 7.68 -7.35
CA TYR A 11 14.44 8.24 -6.15
C TYR A 11 14.66 7.26 -4.99
N THR A 12 14.51 5.95 -5.20
CA THR A 12 14.85 4.93 -4.20
C THR A 12 15.51 3.71 -4.84
N ASN A 13 16.32 2.99 -4.07
CA ASN A 13 16.79 1.67 -4.45
C ASN A 13 15.82 0.63 -3.88
N LEU A 14 15.22 -0.19 -4.74
CA LEU A 14 14.31 -1.26 -4.32
C LEU A 14 15.05 -2.58 -4.22
N LEU A 15 14.87 -3.26 -3.09
CA LEU A 15 15.33 -4.63 -2.87
C LEU A 15 14.11 -5.53 -2.66
N PHE A 16 13.92 -6.50 -3.55
CA PHE A 16 12.92 -7.55 -3.41
C PHE A 16 13.60 -8.81 -2.87
N VAL A 17 13.06 -9.36 -1.79
CA VAL A 17 13.62 -10.53 -1.11
C VAL A 17 12.54 -11.61 -1.06
N ASP A 18 12.77 -12.72 -1.74
CA ASP A 18 11.95 -13.91 -1.59
C ASP A 18 12.23 -14.52 -0.21
N GLN A 19 11.28 -14.40 0.70
CA GLN A 19 11.39 -14.87 2.07
C GLN A 19 10.02 -15.33 2.59
N PRO A 20 9.96 -16.24 3.57
CA PRO A 20 11.09 -16.97 4.14
C PRO A 20 11.66 -18.02 3.17
N VAL A 21 12.65 -18.77 3.63
CA VAL A 21 13.21 -19.89 2.87
C VAL A 21 12.11 -20.86 2.41
N GLY A 22 12.15 -21.30 1.15
CA GLY A 22 11.08 -22.06 0.49
C GLY A 22 10.09 -21.22 -0.33
N THR A 23 10.18 -19.89 -0.29
CA THR A 23 9.36 -18.96 -1.10
C THR A 23 10.08 -18.57 -2.40
N GLY A 24 9.36 -18.56 -3.53
CA GLY A 24 9.87 -18.06 -4.81
C GLY A 24 11.15 -18.78 -5.27
N PHE A 25 12.24 -18.03 -5.42
CA PHE A 25 13.57 -18.58 -5.75
C PHE A 25 14.43 -18.93 -4.53
N SER A 26 13.99 -18.63 -3.31
CA SER A 26 14.72 -18.98 -2.10
C SER A 26 14.57 -20.46 -1.80
N THR A 27 15.57 -21.25 -2.20
CA THR A 27 15.56 -22.71 -2.05
C THR A 27 15.79 -23.17 -0.62
N ILE A 28 15.27 -24.34 -0.31
CA ILE A 28 15.37 -24.97 0.99
C ILE A 28 15.75 -26.45 0.84
N ASP A 29 16.50 -26.98 1.80
CA ASP A 29 16.55 -28.44 1.99
C ASP A 29 15.24 -28.89 2.66
N ALA A 30 14.69 -30.05 2.25
CA ALA A 30 13.30 -30.46 2.54
C ALA A 30 12.85 -30.33 4.02
N ASP A 31 13.77 -30.37 4.98
CA ASP A 31 13.49 -30.34 6.42
C ASP A 31 13.85 -29.00 7.11
N SER A 32 14.17 -27.94 6.37
CA SER A 32 14.67 -26.67 6.96
C SER A 32 13.64 -25.54 7.02
N PHE A 33 12.34 -25.85 6.87
CA PHE A 33 11.27 -24.86 6.96
C PHE A 33 11.28 -24.20 8.33
N ILE A 34 11.07 -22.89 8.33
CA ILE A 34 10.95 -22.14 9.56
C ILE A 34 9.50 -22.17 10.07
N HIS A 35 9.34 -22.02 11.37
CA HIS A 35 8.04 -22.17 12.03
C HIS A 35 7.58 -20.93 12.79
N GLU A 36 8.48 -20.02 13.14
CA GLU A 36 8.20 -18.89 14.03
C GLU A 36 8.69 -17.53 13.47
N LEU A 37 8.06 -16.43 13.89
CA LEU A 37 8.37 -15.08 13.39
C LEU A 37 9.75 -14.58 13.85
N ASP A 38 10.20 -14.93 15.06
CA ASP A 38 11.55 -14.61 15.51
C ASP A 38 12.62 -15.38 14.71
N GLU A 39 12.35 -16.63 14.33
CA GLU A 39 13.24 -17.43 13.47
C GLU A 39 13.35 -16.80 12.08
N MET A 40 12.21 -16.43 11.49
CA MET A 40 12.14 -15.70 10.22
C MET A 40 12.98 -14.41 10.28
N ALA A 41 12.78 -13.60 11.33
CA ALA A 41 13.51 -12.34 11.47
C ALA A 41 15.02 -12.55 11.60
N ASN A 42 15.45 -13.59 12.32
CA ASN A 42 16.87 -13.94 12.45
C ASN A 42 17.47 -14.43 11.12
N GLN A 43 16.75 -15.21 10.32
CA GLN A 43 17.19 -15.57 8.97
C GLN A 43 17.31 -14.33 8.07
N PHE A 44 16.35 -13.40 8.15
CA PHE A 44 16.39 -12.15 7.41
C PHE A 44 17.60 -11.29 7.79
N LEU A 45 17.95 -11.22 9.09
CA LEU A 45 19.18 -10.57 9.53
C LEU A 45 20.44 -11.26 8.97
N GLY A 46 20.45 -12.60 8.93
CA GLY A 46 21.52 -13.36 8.31
C GLY A 46 21.70 -13.03 6.82
N PHE A 47 20.60 -12.89 6.09
CA PHE A 47 20.61 -12.39 4.71
C PHE A 47 21.20 -10.97 4.62
N LEU A 48 20.71 -10.03 5.44
CA LEU A 48 21.20 -8.65 5.45
C LEU A 48 22.71 -8.59 5.73
N ASP A 49 23.20 -9.39 6.67
CA ASP A 49 24.63 -9.45 6.99
C ASP A 49 25.49 -9.89 5.79
N GLN A 50 25.01 -10.81 4.97
CA GLN A 50 25.72 -11.21 3.75
C GLN A 50 25.56 -10.16 2.65
N TYR A 51 24.36 -9.59 2.50
CA TYR A 51 24.07 -8.58 1.51
C TYR A 51 24.94 -7.34 1.70
N ILE A 52 25.11 -6.85 2.93
CA ILE A 52 25.96 -5.71 3.27
C ILE A 52 27.45 -6.00 3.04
N LYS A 53 27.91 -7.24 3.18
CA LYS A 53 29.30 -7.60 2.84
C LYS A 53 29.59 -7.45 1.35
N ILE A 54 28.57 -7.67 0.52
CA ILE A 54 28.67 -7.54 -0.94
C ILE A 54 28.49 -6.07 -1.35
N PHE A 55 27.56 -5.35 -0.70
CA PHE A 55 27.19 -3.97 -0.99
C PHE A 55 27.39 -3.07 0.26
N PRO A 56 28.63 -2.81 0.68
CA PRO A 56 28.93 -2.07 1.91
C PRO A 56 28.43 -0.62 1.89
N GLU A 57 28.25 -0.03 0.70
CA GLU A 57 27.68 1.30 0.50
C GLU A 57 26.25 1.45 1.07
N LEU A 58 25.54 0.34 1.29
CA LEU A 58 24.20 0.36 1.88
C LEU A 58 24.19 0.81 3.34
N LEU A 59 25.32 0.71 4.05
CA LEU A 59 25.42 1.19 5.44
C LEU A 59 25.24 2.72 5.54
N GLU A 60 25.41 3.45 4.45
CA GLU A 60 25.21 4.90 4.40
C GLU A 60 23.76 5.28 4.07
N ASN A 61 22.93 4.32 3.64
CA ASN A 61 21.57 4.59 3.18
C ASN A 61 20.54 4.55 4.32
N ASP A 62 19.50 5.36 4.16
CA ASP A 62 18.28 5.25 4.94
C ASP A 62 17.53 3.98 4.49
N ILE A 63 17.25 3.09 5.45
CA ILE A 63 16.57 1.82 5.19
C ILE A 63 15.10 1.97 5.58
N TYR A 64 14.23 1.56 4.67
CA TYR A 64 12.80 1.47 4.90
C TYR A 64 12.33 0.05 4.61
N LEU A 65 11.51 -0.50 5.51
CA LEU A 65 10.89 -1.81 5.27
C LEU A 65 9.46 -1.59 4.77
N ALA A 66 9.15 -2.16 3.61
CA ALA A 66 7.84 -2.05 3.00
C ALA A 66 7.32 -3.43 2.58
N GLY A 67 6.00 -3.62 2.67
CA GLY A 67 5.35 -4.86 2.26
C GLY A 67 3.85 -4.79 2.48
N GLU A 68 3.16 -5.86 2.10
CA GLU A 68 1.70 -5.98 2.22
C GLU A 68 1.25 -7.28 2.87
N SER A 69 -0.03 -7.39 3.24
CA SER A 69 -0.64 -8.65 3.69
C SER A 69 0.04 -9.18 4.95
N PHE A 70 0.55 -10.42 4.92
CA PHE A 70 1.25 -11.05 6.02
C PHE A 70 2.59 -10.38 6.36
N ALA A 71 3.11 -9.50 5.49
CA ALA A 71 4.22 -8.62 5.87
C ALA A 71 3.85 -7.70 7.06
N GLY A 72 2.56 -7.53 7.38
CA GLY A 72 2.10 -6.96 8.63
C GLY A 72 2.61 -7.69 9.88
N GLN A 73 2.89 -8.99 9.79
CA GLN A 73 3.61 -9.76 10.81
C GLN A 73 5.13 -9.67 10.63
N TYR A 74 5.63 -9.85 9.41
CA TYR A 74 7.07 -9.92 9.15
C TYR A 74 7.81 -8.61 9.46
N ILE A 75 7.30 -7.48 8.97
CA ILE A 75 8.01 -6.19 9.03
C ILE A 75 8.26 -5.75 10.47
N PRO A 76 7.28 -5.78 11.41
CA PRO A 76 7.55 -5.43 12.81
C PRO A 76 8.58 -6.35 13.48
N TYR A 77 8.58 -7.65 13.17
CA TYR A 77 9.55 -8.60 13.71
C TYR A 77 10.96 -8.35 13.18
N ILE A 78 11.10 -8.11 11.87
CA ILE A 78 12.38 -7.74 11.24
C ILE A 78 12.87 -6.40 11.80
N ALA A 79 11.99 -5.40 11.90
CA ALA A 79 12.33 -4.07 12.41
C ALA A 79 12.86 -4.14 13.85
N LYS A 80 12.17 -4.87 14.74
CA LYS A 80 12.62 -5.13 16.11
C LYS A 80 14.02 -5.75 16.10
N ALA A 81 14.23 -6.81 15.31
CA ALA A 81 15.50 -7.52 15.25
C ALA A 81 16.64 -6.61 14.74
N ILE A 82 16.39 -5.74 13.74
CA ILE A 82 17.37 -4.75 13.27
C ILE A 82 17.71 -3.75 14.38
N LEU A 83 16.70 -3.16 15.03
CA LEU A 83 16.92 -2.15 16.07
C LEU A 83 17.67 -2.72 17.29
N GLU A 84 17.40 -3.97 17.67
CA GLU A 84 18.03 -4.64 18.80
C GLU A 84 19.44 -5.17 18.47
N GLN A 85 19.64 -5.72 17.27
CA GLN A 85 20.84 -6.52 16.96
C GLN A 85 21.76 -5.90 15.89
N ARG A 86 21.28 -4.94 15.10
CA ARG A 86 22.00 -4.32 13.97
C ARG A 86 21.82 -2.80 13.96
N SER A 87 22.07 -2.15 15.10
CA SER A 87 21.95 -0.69 15.26
C SER A 87 22.82 0.15 14.32
N ALA A 88 23.82 -0.47 13.66
CA ALA A 88 24.59 0.18 12.60
C ALA A 88 23.77 0.42 11.32
N LEU A 89 22.67 -0.31 11.11
CA LEU A 89 21.74 -0.08 10.03
C LEU A 89 20.78 1.04 10.38
N LYS A 90 20.70 2.04 9.49
CA LYS A 90 19.85 3.20 9.68
C LYS A 90 18.41 2.90 9.24
N LEU A 91 17.69 2.12 10.05
CA LEU A 91 16.26 1.86 9.85
C LEU A 91 15.46 3.15 10.15
N CYS A 92 14.85 3.72 9.11
CA CYS A 92 14.19 5.03 9.16
C CYS A 92 12.67 4.97 9.17
N GLY A 93 12.05 3.84 8.84
CA GLY A 93 10.60 3.70 8.92
C GLY A 93 10.02 2.46 8.25
N LEU A 94 8.74 2.24 8.50
CA LEU A 94 8.00 1.06 8.03
C LEU A 94 6.78 1.49 7.20
N LEU A 95 6.50 0.80 6.08
CA LEU A 95 5.30 0.98 5.27
C LEU A 95 4.56 -0.36 5.11
N ILE A 96 3.40 -0.50 5.73
CA ILE A 96 2.65 -1.76 5.73
C ILE A 96 1.29 -1.53 5.07
N GLY A 97 1.10 -2.18 3.92
CA GLY A 97 -0.12 -2.13 3.12
C GLY A 97 -1.07 -3.27 3.44
N ASN A 98 -2.35 -3.00 3.67
CA ASN A 98 -3.39 -4.04 3.84
C ASN A 98 -2.90 -5.18 4.74
N GLY A 99 -2.34 -4.82 5.90
CA GLY A 99 -1.53 -5.73 6.70
C GLY A 99 -2.34 -6.54 7.71
N LEU A 100 -2.06 -7.84 7.81
CA LEU A 100 -2.46 -8.67 8.94
C LEU A 100 -1.57 -8.33 10.15
N ILE A 101 -2.07 -7.51 11.07
CA ILE A 101 -1.30 -7.03 12.24
C ILE A 101 -1.94 -7.50 13.55
N ASP A 102 -3.23 -7.27 13.71
CA ASP A 102 -4.03 -7.69 14.86
C ASP A 102 -5.15 -8.65 14.41
N PRO A 103 -4.97 -9.96 14.58
CA PRO A 103 -5.95 -10.97 14.20
C PRO A 103 -7.32 -10.75 14.85
N VAL A 104 -7.35 -10.26 16.10
CA VAL A 104 -8.59 -10.11 16.86
C VAL A 104 -9.49 -9.06 16.20
N THR A 105 -8.96 -7.87 15.92
CA THR A 105 -9.73 -6.82 15.23
C THR A 105 -10.01 -7.18 13.78
N MET A 106 -9.12 -7.93 13.12
CA MET A 106 -9.36 -8.45 11.77
C MET A 106 -10.58 -9.35 11.71
N TYR A 107 -10.63 -10.45 12.47
CA TYR A 107 -11.78 -11.37 12.40
C TYR A 107 -13.09 -10.72 12.83
N LYS A 108 -13.06 -9.81 13.82
CA LYS A 108 -14.24 -9.03 14.25
C LYS A 108 -14.75 -8.05 13.17
N SER A 109 -13.88 -7.62 12.27
CA SER A 109 -14.23 -6.63 11.24
C SER A 109 -14.98 -7.22 10.05
N TYR A 110 -14.83 -8.53 9.77
CA TYR A 110 -15.34 -9.12 8.54
C TYR A 110 -16.86 -9.00 8.39
N LEU A 111 -17.63 -9.40 9.39
CA LEU A 111 -19.09 -9.33 9.32
C LEU A 111 -19.62 -7.89 9.18
N PRO A 112 -19.25 -6.92 10.04
CA PRO A 112 -19.74 -5.55 9.88
C PRO A 112 -19.26 -4.89 8.59
N PHE A 113 -18.04 -5.19 8.12
CA PHE A 113 -17.55 -4.72 6.82
C PHE A 113 -18.37 -5.31 5.66
N ALA A 114 -18.67 -6.61 5.70
CA ALA A 114 -19.49 -7.29 4.70
C ALA A 114 -20.93 -6.73 4.66
N VAL A 115 -21.52 -6.43 5.82
CA VAL A 115 -22.84 -5.78 5.91
C VAL A 115 -22.81 -4.37 5.33
N ALA A 116 -21.81 -3.56 5.72
CA ALA A 116 -21.68 -2.19 5.24
C ALA A 116 -21.45 -2.10 3.71
N ASN A 117 -20.92 -3.15 3.10
CA ASN A 117 -20.68 -3.24 1.66
C ASN A 117 -21.71 -4.12 0.93
N ASN A 118 -22.84 -4.43 1.56
CA ASN A 118 -23.96 -5.20 0.99
C ASN A 118 -23.59 -6.62 0.53
N LEU A 119 -22.49 -7.20 1.01
CA LEU A 119 -22.17 -8.62 0.78
C LEU A 119 -23.06 -9.52 1.65
N VAL A 120 -23.44 -9.05 2.84
CA VAL A 120 -24.30 -9.77 3.78
C VAL A 120 -25.45 -8.88 4.20
N VAL A 121 -26.69 -9.39 4.15
CA VAL A 121 -27.86 -8.65 4.62
C VAL A 121 -28.01 -8.84 6.13
N GLU A 122 -28.11 -7.74 6.88
CA GLU A 122 -28.31 -7.78 8.33
C GLU A 122 -29.56 -8.59 8.71
N ASN A 123 -29.44 -9.45 9.73
CA ASN A 123 -30.49 -10.38 10.19
C ASN A 123 -30.95 -11.43 9.15
N SER A 124 -30.16 -11.68 8.09
CA SER A 124 -30.38 -12.84 7.21
C SER A 124 -29.83 -14.14 7.83
N GLU A 125 -30.22 -15.29 7.27
CA GLU A 125 -29.66 -16.58 7.71
C GLU A 125 -28.12 -16.62 7.59
N LEU A 126 -27.56 -16.05 6.52
CA LEU A 126 -26.11 -15.93 6.35
C LEU A 126 -25.48 -15.06 7.45
N TYR A 127 -26.10 -13.93 7.76
CA TYR A 127 -25.66 -13.06 8.87
C TYR A 127 -25.64 -13.82 10.20
N ASP A 128 -26.71 -14.56 10.52
CA ASP A 128 -26.81 -15.31 11.77
C ASP A 128 -25.76 -16.41 11.86
N ARG A 129 -25.49 -17.13 10.75
CA ARG A 129 -24.41 -18.14 10.69
C ARG A 129 -23.05 -17.51 10.96
N ILE A 130 -22.70 -16.44 10.23
CA ILE A 130 -21.41 -15.77 10.40
C ILE A 130 -21.29 -15.18 11.81
N ASN A 131 -22.35 -14.60 12.37
CA ASN A 131 -22.34 -14.03 13.71
C ASN A 131 -22.07 -15.10 14.80
N ILE A 132 -22.56 -16.33 14.61
CA ILE A 132 -22.22 -17.46 15.49
C ILE A 132 -20.72 -17.79 15.38
N GLN A 133 -20.18 -17.84 14.16
CA GLN A 133 -18.75 -18.12 13.93
C GLN A 133 -17.85 -17.02 14.50
N VAL A 134 -18.23 -15.75 14.37
CA VAL A 134 -17.53 -14.62 15.01
C VAL A 134 -17.44 -14.83 16.52
N LYS A 135 -18.54 -15.21 17.18
CA LYS A 135 -18.52 -15.49 18.64
C LYS A 135 -17.63 -16.69 19.00
N GLN A 136 -17.62 -17.73 18.18
CA GLN A 136 -16.75 -18.89 18.38
C GLN A 136 -15.27 -18.53 18.24
N CYS A 137 -14.93 -17.77 17.20
CA CYS A 137 -13.60 -17.20 16.98
C CYS A 137 -13.15 -16.32 18.16
N GLU A 138 -14.00 -15.41 18.63
CA GLU A 138 -13.70 -14.57 19.79
C GLU A 138 -13.42 -15.38 21.05
N GLN A 139 -14.18 -16.45 21.28
CA GLN A 139 -13.95 -17.36 22.41
C GLN A 139 -12.62 -18.10 22.28
N ALA A 140 -12.23 -18.53 21.08
CA ALA A 140 -10.95 -19.17 20.84
C ALA A 140 -9.78 -18.19 21.10
N LEU A 141 -9.83 -17.02 20.47
CA LEU A 141 -8.80 -15.97 20.61
C LEU A 141 -8.69 -15.41 22.04
N SER A 142 -9.75 -15.50 22.85
CA SER A 142 -9.70 -15.08 24.26
C SER A 142 -8.78 -15.95 25.13
N LYS A 143 -8.50 -17.19 24.73
CA LYS A 143 -7.59 -18.10 25.45
C LYS A 143 -6.14 -17.80 25.13
N GLN A 144 -5.85 -17.70 23.84
CA GLN A 144 -4.55 -17.36 23.30
C GLN A 144 -4.76 -16.77 21.91
N VAL A 145 -4.12 -15.63 21.62
CA VAL A 145 -4.24 -15.01 20.31
C VAL A 145 -3.21 -15.62 19.37
N HIS A 146 -3.69 -16.38 18.40
CA HIS A 146 -2.93 -16.84 17.25
C HIS A 146 -3.38 -16.06 16.01
N PHE A 147 -2.49 -15.81 15.06
CA PHE A 147 -2.91 -15.26 13.76
C PHE A 147 -3.65 -16.30 12.92
N SER A 148 -3.28 -17.56 13.10
CA SER A 148 -3.84 -18.74 12.47
C SER A 148 -4.73 -19.46 13.51
N GLU A 149 -6.02 -19.14 13.52
CA GLU A 149 -6.99 -19.72 14.46
C GLU A 149 -8.12 -20.40 13.67
N GLU A 150 -8.19 -21.72 13.75
CA GLU A 150 -9.11 -22.55 12.96
C GLU A 150 -10.57 -22.19 13.21
N ALA A 151 -10.93 -21.84 14.45
CA ALA A 151 -12.29 -21.42 14.79
C ALA A 151 -12.73 -20.14 14.07
N CYS A 152 -11.79 -19.37 13.51
CA CYS A 152 -12.04 -18.11 12.83
C CYS A 152 -12.15 -18.23 11.31
N TYR A 153 -11.61 -19.28 10.70
CA TYR A 153 -11.58 -19.39 9.24
C TYR A 153 -12.96 -19.43 8.56
N PRO A 154 -14.00 -20.09 9.15
CA PRO A 154 -15.32 -20.14 8.53
C PRO A 154 -15.94 -18.77 8.27
N ILE A 155 -15.58 -17.73 9.05
CA ILE A 155 -16.13 -16.37 8.92
C ILE A 155 -15.87 -15.83 7.51
N LEU A 156 -14.62 -15.88 7.06
CA LEU A 156 -14.22 -15.35 5.77
C LEU A 156 -14.72 -16.26 4.63
N ALA A 157 -14.68 -17.59 4.83
CA ALA A 157 -15.19 -18.56 3.87
C ALA A 157 -16.68 -18.33 3.56
N GLU A 158 -17.53 -18.18 4.57
CA GLU A 158 -18.97 -17.92 4.37
C GLU A 158 -19.24 -16.60 3.61
N ILE A 159 -18.45 -15.55 3.88
CA ILE A 159 -18.60 -14.28 3.15
C ILE A 159 -18.15 -14.44 1.69
N ILE A 160 -17.07 -15.17 1.43
CA ILE A 160 -16.55 -15.40 0.09
C ILE A 160 -17.53 -16.23 -0.74
N GLU A 161 -18.03 -17.32 -0.17
CA GLU A 161 -18.86 -18.31 -0.86
C GLU A 161 -20.31 -17.85 -1.02
N ASN A 162 -20.87 -17.24 0.02
CA ASN A 162 -22.30 -16.92 0.09
C ASN A 162 -22.61 -15.43 0.05
N GLY A 163 -21.59 -14.57 0.00
CA GLY A 163 -21.76 -13.12 -0.10
C GLY A 163 -22.38 -12.66 -1.42
N ALA A 164 -23.23 -11.65 -1.36
CA ALA A 164 -23.82 -11.04 -2.54
C ALA A 164 -22.75 -10.34 -3.39
N MET A 165 -22.75 -10.63 -4.70
CA MET A 165 -21.78 -10.07 -5.64
C MET A 165 -22.30 -8.75 -6.23
N ASN A 166 -21.44 -7.73 -6.31
CA ASN A 166 -21.79 -6.36 -6.76
C ASN A 166 -22.13 -6.26 -8.26
N ASN A 167 -21.88 -7.30 -9.06
CA ASN A 167 -22.29 -7.32 -10.45
C ASN A 167 -23.77 -7.70 -10.56
N HIS A 168 -24.53 -6.83 -11.22
CA HIS A 168 -25.97 -6.85 -11.52
C HIS A 168 -26.52 -8.12 -12.23
N HIS A 169 -25.81 -9.24 -12.23
CA HIS A 169 -26.30 -10.52 -12.71
C HIS A 169 -27.06 -11.23 -11.60
N LYS A 170 -28.37 -10.95 -11.61
CA LYS A 170 -29.40 -11.67 -10.87
C LYS A 170 -29.23 -13.19 -11.03
N GLU A 171 -29.45 -13.89 -9.92
CA GLU A 171 -29.71 -15.34 -9.83
C GLU A 171 -28.50 -16.25 -10.10
N ASN A 172 -28.06 -16.95 -9.04
CA ASN A 172 -27.39 -18.25 -9.06
C ASN A 172 -26.44 -18.50 -10.26
N GLN A 173 -25.22 -17.96 -10.21
CA GLN A 173 -24.12 -18.60 -10.92
C GLN A 173 -23.43 -19.55 -9.95
N GLU A 174 -23.94 -20.79 -9.89
CA GLU A 174 -23.26 -21.90 -9.25
C GLU A 174 -21.77 -21.86 -9.63
N GLY A 175 -20.89 -21.95 -8.63
CA GLY A 175 -19.45 -21.94 -8.85
C GLY A 175 -18.81 -20.55 -9.00
N ARG A 176 -19.45 -19.47 -8.51
CA ARG A 176 -18.79 -18.17 -8.31
C ARG A 176 -18.68 -17.80 -6.84
N CYS A 177 -17.73 -16.94 -6.52
CA CYS A 177 -17.47 -16.43 -5.18
C CYS A 177 -16.96 -14.98 -5.25
N VAL A 178 -17.06 -14.27 -4.12
CA VAL A 178 -16.48 -12.93 -3.96
C VAL A 178 -14.95 -13.02 -4.07
N ASN A 179 -14.33 -12.09 -4.80
CA ASN A 179 -12.88 -12.00 -4.80
C ASN A 179 -12.39 -11.45 -3.45
N VAL A 180 -11.62 -12.27 -2.74
CA VAL A 180 -11.11 -11.95 -1.39
C VAL A 180 -10.21 -10.70 -1.34
N TYR A 181 -9.65 -10.28 -2.48
CA TYR A 181 -8.75 -9.12 -2.58
C TYR A 181 -9.43 -7.84 -3.10
N ASP A 182 -10.65 -7.93 -3.62
CA ASP A 182 -11.47 -6.78 -4.01
C ASP A 182 -12.95 -7.15 -4.09
N ILE A 183 -13.76 -6.66 -3.15
CA ILE A 183 -15.19 -6.98 -3.04
C ILE A 183 -16.06 -6.47 -4.19
N ARG A 184 -15.48 -5.68 -5.11
CA ARG A 184 -16.15 -5.23 -6.34
C ARG A 184 -16.03 -6.28 -7.45
N LEU A 185 -15.13 -7.25 -7.29
CA LEU A 185 -14.87 -8.33 -8.22
C LEU A 185 -15.45 -9.64 -7.70
N ASP A 186 -15.73 -10.53 -8.63
CA ASP A 186 -16.07 -11.93 -8.39
C ASP A 186 -15.10 -12.83 -9.15
N ASP A 187 -15.05 -14.10 -8.75
CA ASP A 187 -14.17 -15.11 -9.36
C ASP A 187 -14.88 -16.47 -9.39
N THR A 188 -14.28 -17.44 -10.09
CA THR A 188 -14.73 -18.83 -10.07
C THR A 188 -14.37 -19.48 -8.75
N TYR A 189 -15.28 -20.25 -8.19
CA TYR A 189 -15.01 -21.13 -7.07
C TYR A 189 -14.21 -22.37 -7.53
N PRO A 190 -13.21 -22.85 -6.78
CA PRO A 190 -12.73 -22.39 -5.47
C PRO A 190 -11.56 -21.39 -5.53
N GLU A 191 -11.38 -20.66 -6.64
CA GLU A 191 -10.27 -19.72 -6.80
C GLU A 191 -10.48 -18.46 -5.97
N CYS A 192 -11.65 -17.81 -6.06
CA CYS A 192 -12.07 -16.72 -5.17
C CYS A 192 -11.03 -15.59 -4.97
N GLY A 193 -10.23 -15.30 -6.00
CA GLY A 193 -9.12 -14.34 -5.95
C GLY A 193 -7.72 -14.96 -6.00
N LYS A 194 -7.54 -16.28 -5.86
CA LYS A 194 -6.23 -16.96 -5.93
C LYS A 194 -5.49 -16.67 -7.23
N LYS A 195 -6.21 -16.62 -8.36
CA LYS A 195 -5.71 -16.29 -9.70
C LYS A 195 -5.66 -14.79 -9.99
N TRP A 196 -6.14 -13.95 -9.08
CA TRP A 196 -6.12 -12.51 -9.25
C TRP A 196 -4.75 -11.89 -8.88
N PRO A 197 -4.31 -10.84 -9.61
CA PRO A 197 -4.86 -10.36 -10.87
C PRO A 197 -4.54 -11.31 -12.02
N SER A 198 -5.35 -11.29 -13.08
CA SER A 198 -5.17 -12.16 -14.26
C SER A 198 -3.77 -12.08 -14.87
N ASP A 199 -3.10 -10.95 -14.72
CA ASP A 199 -1.77 -10.71 -15.27
C ASP A 199 -0.65 -11.50 -14.57
N LEU A 200 -0.94 -12.09 -13.40
CA LEU A 200 0.01 -12.92 -12.66
C LEU A 200 0.53 -14.09 -13.51
N MET A 201 -0.30 -14.67 -14.39
CA MET A 201 0.12 -15.76 -15.27
C MET A 201 1.29 -15.36 -16.19
N TYR A 202 1.37 -14.08 -16.60
CA TYR A 202 2.46 -13.59 -17.43
C TYR A 202 3.75 -13.44 -16.62
N VAL A 203 3.65 -13.11 -15.33
CA VAL A 203 4.81 -13.05 -14.42
C VAL A 203 5.39 -14.45 -14.22
N THR A 204 4.55 -15.43 -13.86
CA THR A 204 4.99 -16.83 -13.71
C THR A 204 5.66 -17.33 -15.00
N SER A 205 4.99 -17.14 -16.14
CA SER A 205 5.50 -17.60 -17.44
C SER A 205 6.82 -16.91 -17.82
N TYR A 206 7.01 -15.65 -17.44
CA TYR A 206 8.24 -14.92 -17.70
C TYR A 206 9.39 -15.42 -16.81
N LEU A 207 9.14 -15.59 -15.51
CA LEU A 207 10.15 -16.02 -14.54
C LEU A 207 10.54 -17.50 -14.72
N ASP A 208 9.67 -18.33 -15.29
CA ASP A 208 9.96 -19.73 -15.62
C ASP A 208 10.82 -19.93 -16.89
N ARG A 209 11.12 -18.86 -17.63
CA ARG A 209 12.00 -18.96 -18.79
C ARG A 209 13.45 -19.19 -18.38
N GLN A 210 14.09 -20.19 -18.98
CA GLN A 210 15.49 -20.53 -18.72
C GLN A 210 16.46 -19.37 -18.96
N ASP A 211 16.23 -18.58 -20.01
CA ASP A 211 17.08 -17.42 -20.31
C ASP A 211 16.90 -16.29 -19.28
N VAL A 212 15.68 -16.12 -18.75
CA VAL A 212 15.40 -15.18 -17.65
C VAL A 212 16.06 -15.66 -16.36
N MET A 213 15.82 -16.90 -15.93
CA MET A 213 16.47 -17.48 -14.73
C MET A 213 18.00 -17.36 -14.80
N SER A 214 18.60 -17.69 -15.95
CA SER A 214 20.05 -17.56 -16.15
C SER A 214 20.54 -16.11 -16.00
N SER A 215 19.75 -15.13 -16.48
CA SER A 215 20.10 -13.71 -16.40
C SER A 215 20.05 -13.14 -14.98
N ILE A 216 19.26 -13.75 -14.09
CA ILE A 216 19.19 -13.41 -12.66
C ILE A 216 19.96 -14.41 -11.79
N HIS A 217 20.86 -15.19 -12.40
CA HIS A 217 21.77 -16.12 -11.73
C HIS A 217 21.09 -17.26 -10.96
N ILE A 218 19.90 -17.68 -11.40
CA ILE A 218 19.17 -18.84 -10.86
C ILE A 218 19.48 -20.09 -11.69
N ASP A 219 19.84 -21.19 -11.01
CA ASP A 219 19.95 -22.50 -11.64
C ASP A 219 18.56 -23.11 -11.82
N SER A 220 18.05 -23.07 -13.06
CA SER A 220 16.75 -23.63 -13.46
C SER A 220 16.55 -25.13 -13.13
N LYS A 221 17.62 -25.86 -12.79
CA LYS A 221 17.53 -27.26 -12.35
C LYS A 221 17.17 -27.40 -10.88
N GLN A 222 17.40 -26.36 -10.08
CA GLN A 222 17.22 -26.39 -8.62
C GLN A 222 15.84 -25.89 -8.20
N VAL A 223 15.28 -24.92 -8.94
CA VAL A 223 14.05 -24.25 -8.54
C VAL A 223 13.23 -23.77 -9.73
N LYS A 224 11.90 -23.80 -9.57
CA LYS A 224 10.94 -23.11 -10.42
C LYS A 224 10.26 -22.03 -9.60
N TRP A 225 9.91 -20.93 -10.25
CA TRP A 225 9.28 -19.84 -9.54
C TRP A 225 7.79 -20.15 -9.34
N ALA A 226 7.32 -19.95 -8.11
CA ALA A 226 5.90 -19.93 -7.80
C ALA A 226 5.59 -18.66 -7.00
N LYS A 227 4.40 -18.09 -7.21
CA LYS A 227 3.93 -16.92 -6.45
C LYS A 227 3.94 -17.20 -4.95
N CYS A 228 3.40 -18.36 -4.57
CA CYS A 228 3.24 -18.80 -3.19
C CYS A 228 3.75 -20.24 -3.06
N SER A 229 4.11 -20.64 -1.85
CA SER A 229 4.57 -21.99 -1.51
C SER A 229 3.66 -22.58 -0.44
N ASP A 230 2.84 -23.56 -0.83
CA ASP A 230 1.90 -24.22 0.08
C ASP A 230 2.63 -24.88 1.26
N SER A 231 3.81 -25.44 1.01
CA SER A 231 4.65 -26.02 2.06
C SER A 231 5.10 -24.99 3.09
N VAL A 232 5.45 -23.77 2.66
CA VAL A 232 5.77 -22.68 3.60
C VAL A 232 4.53 -22.30 4.40
N THR A 233 3.38 -22.15 3.74
CA THR A 233 2.09 -21.84 4.41
C THR A 233 1.70 -22.89 5.45
N ASP A 234 1.95 -24.16 5.15
CA ASP A 234 1.62 -25.28 6.05
C ASP A 234 2.56 -25.35 7.25
N MET A 235 3.85 -25.09 7.03
CA MET A 235 4.86 -25.19 8.09
C MET A 235 4.95 -23.91 8.95
N PHE A 236 4.70 -22.74 8.37
CA PHE A 236 4.83 -21.45 9.06
C PHE A 236 3.54 -21.07 9.83
N LYS A 237 3.24 -21.80 10.90
CA LYS A 237 2.06 -21.53 11.74
C LYS A 237 2.32 -20.57 12.90
N ALA A 238 3.59 -20.28 13.21
CA ALA A 238 4.05 -19.33 14.23
C ALA A 238 3.19 -19.37 15.51
N TYR A 239 2.96 -20.59 16.01
CA TYR A 239 2.05 -20.87 17.12
C TYR A 239 2.47 -20.16 18.41
N ASN A 240 3.78 -19.97 18.62
CA ASN A 240 4.31 -19.35 19.84
C ASN A 240 4.57 -17.86 19.69
N SER A 241 4.69 -17.38 18.46
CA SER A 241 4.89 -15.96 18.17
C SER A 241 3.63 -15.15 18.50
N LYS A 242 3.81 -13.98 19.09
CA LYS A 242 2.72 -13.05 19.37
C LYS A 242 2.40 -12.24 18.11
N PRO A 243 1.15 -11.86 17.86
CA PRO A 243 0.84 -10.97 16.75
C PRO A 243 1.62 -9.65 16.84
N SER A 244 2.01 -9.13 15.69
CA SER A 244 2.89 -7.97 15.55
C SER A 244 2.33 -6.67 16.13
N ILE A 245 1.01 -6.59 16.38
CA ILE A 245 0.40 -5.49 17.15
C ILE A 245 1.10 -5.25 18.49
N THR A 246 1.64 -6.30 19.12
CA THR A 246 2.37 -6.17 20.39
C THR A 246 3.72 -5.47 20.26
N LEU A 247 4.26 -5.35 19.04
CA LEU A 247 5.56 -4.72 18.77
C LEU A 247 5.41 -3.27 18.31
N LEU A 248 4.27 -2.91 17.72
CA LEU A 248 4.05 -1.58 17.15
C LEU A 248 4.25 -0.43 18.15
N PRO A 249 3.78 -0.49 19.41
CA PRO A 249 3.99 0.60 20.37
C PRO A 249 5.47 0.92 20.65
N ASP A 250 6.32 -0.10 20.70
CA ASP A 250 7.76 0.06 20.95
C ASP A 250 8.51 0.52 19.70
N LEU A 251 8.06 0.08 18.53
CA LEU A 251 8.58 0.57 17.25
C LEU A 251 8.23 2.04 17.02
N LEU A 252 6.99 2.46 17.33
CA LEU A 252 6.51 3.84 17.20
C LEU A 252 7.22 4.84 18.13
N GLN A 253 7.88 4.36 19.18
CA GLN A 253 8.76 5.18 20.02
C GLN A 253 10.07 5.55 19.32
N GLN A 254 10.48 4.75 18.34
CA GLN A 254 11.82 4.82 17.73
C GLN A 254 11.77 5.32 16.28
N ILE A 255 10.79 4.86 15.50
CA ILE A 255 10.70 5.11 14.06
C ILE A 255 9.26 5.40 13.62
N PRO A 256 9.07 6.19 12.54
CA PRO A 256 7.76 6.41 11.95
C PRO A 256 7.24 5.17 11.20
N ILE A 257 5.92 5.00 11.22
CA ILE A 257 5.22 3.90 10.55
C ILE A 257 4.06 4.48 9.73
N ILE A 258 3.98 4.07 8.46
CA ILE A 258 2.77 4.19 7.65
C ILE A 258 2.05 2.85 7.63
N LEU A 259 0.79 2.88 8.04
CA LEU A 259 -0.18 1.84 7.72
C LEU A 259 -1.07 2.37 6.59
N TYR A 260 -1.27 1.60 5.53
CA TYR A 260 -2.19 2.00 4.47
C TYR A 260 -3.09 0.86 4.05
N SER A 261 -4.33 1.15 3.67
CA SER A 261 -5.30 0.13 3.30
C SER A 261 -6.08 0.55 2.05
N GLY A 262 -6.29 -0.38 1.13
CA GLY A 262 -7.27 -0.24 0.06
C GLY A 262 -8.70 -0.33 0.60
N GLN A 263 -9.57 0.59 0.15
CA GLN A 263 -10.96 0.69 0.58
C GLN A 263 -11.79 -0.59 0.38
N TYR A 264 -11.51 -1.36 -0.66
CA TYR A 264 -12.33 -2.51 -1.10
C TYR A 264 -11.68 -3.87 -0.85
N ASP A 265 -10.56 -3.92 -0.12
CA ASP A 265 -9.98 -5.19 0.34
C ASP A 265 -10.87 -5.87 1.38
N LEU A 266 -11.08 -7.18 1.25
CA LEU A 266 -11.85 -7.96 2.22
C LEU A 266 -10.96 -8.58 3.30
N ILE A 267 -9.92 -9.33 2.89
CA ILE A 267 -9.09 -10.13 3.81
C ILE A 267 -8.33 -9.28 4.81
N CYS A 268 -7.83 -8.11 4.42
CA CYS A 268 -7.19 -7.17 5.32
C CYS A 268 -7.90 -5.82 5.23
N ASN A 269 -9.23 -5.86 5.37
CA ASN A 269 -10.08 -4.70 5.21
C ASN A 269 -9.69 -3.55 6.15
N HIS A 270 -9.94 -2.34 5.67
CA HIS A 270 -9.54 -1.12 6.36
C HIS A 270 -10.25 -0.91 7.71
N TRP A 271 -11.40 -1.54 7.96
CA TRP A 271 -12.10 -1.45 9.25
C TRP A 271 -11.30 -2.15 10.35
N ALA A 272 -10.65 -3.27 10.04
CA ALA A 272 -9.70 -3.93 10.95
C ALA A 272 -8.58 -2.99 11.36
N THR A 273 -7.90 -2.38 10.37
CA THR A 273 -6.79 -1.46 10.62
C THR A 273 -7.23 -0.24 11.43
N GLU A 274 -8.37 0.37 11.11
CA GLU A 274 -8.88 1.52 11.86
C GLU A 274 -9.29 1.15 13.30
N ALA A 275 -9.92 -0.01 13.50
CA ALA A 275 -10.29 -0.50 14.83
C ALA A 275 -9.07 -0.85 15.69
N MET A 276 -8.07 -1.50 15.10
CA MET A 276 -6.78 -1.79 15.73
C MET A 276 -6.10 -0.50 16.19
N ILE A 277 -5.96 0.50 15.30
CA ILE A 277 -5.35 1.77 15.67
C ILE A 277 -6.14 2.44 16.78
N HIS A 278 -7.48 2.46 16.69
CA HIS A 278 -8.34 3.05 17.71
C HIS A 278 -8.12 2.43 19.11
N GLY A 279 -7.88 1.13 19.21
CA GLY A 279 -7.60 0.44 20.48
C GLY A 279 -6.12 0.49 20.93
N MET A 280 -5.18 0.73 20.01
CA MET A 280 -3.76 0.71 20.30
C MET A 280 -3.32 1.93 21.13
N THR A 281 -2.48 1.68 22.13
CA THR A 281 -1.85 2.72 22.97
C THR A 281 -0.35 2.72 22.73
N TRP A 282 0.19 3.89 22.41
CA TRP A 282 1.63 4.14 22.25
C TRP A 282 1.91 5.57 22.72
N ASN A 283 3.16 6.00 22.92
CA ASN A 283 3.53 7.42 23.14
C ASN A 283 2.51 8.25 23.99
N ASN A 284 2.12 7.73 25.16
CA ASN A 284 1.19 8.37 26.13
C ASN A 284 -0.25 8.67 25.65
N GLY A 285 -0.81 7.85 24.76
CA GLY A 285 -2.19 8.06 24.30
C GLY A 285 -2.71 6.93 23.42
N THR A 286 -4.02 6.85 23.28
CA THR A 286 -4.72 5.76 22.61
C THR A 286 -5.34 6.25 21.31
N GLY A 287 -5.21 5.45 20.24
CA GLY A 287 -5.64 5.85 18.91
C GLY A 287 -5.02 7.15 18.44
N PHE A 288 -5.72 7.86 17.58
CA PHE A 288 -5.21 9.13 17.02
C PHE A 288 -5.31 10.32 17.98
N ASP A 289 -5.33 10.09 19.29
CA ASP A 289 -5.06 11.15 20.27
C ASP A 289 -3.63 11.69 20.13
N PHE A 290 -3.40 12.97 20.42
CA PHE A 290 -2.05 13.56 20.45
C PHE A 290 -1.26 13.25 21.74
N GLY A 291 -1.82 12.49 22.68
CA GLY A 291 -1.28 12.23 24.02
C GLY A 291 -1.72 13.24 25.08
N ASN A 292 -2.74 14.06 24.76
CA ASN A 292 -3.24 15.14 25.61
C ASN A 292 -4.78 15.23 25.64
N GLY A 293 -5.48 14.22 25.12
CA GLY A 293 -6.95 14.22 24.99
C GLY A 293 -7.49 14.93 23.75
N THR A 294 -6.62 15.48 22.89
CA THR A 294 -7.01 16.05 21.60
C THR A 294 -6.81 15.03 20.47
N LEU A 295 -7.90 14.71 19.75
CA LEU A 295 -7.85 13.84 18.58
C LEU A 295 -7.27 14.56 17.36
N SER A 296 -6.30 13.92 16.71
CA SER A 296 -5.78 14.32 15.41
C SER A 296 -6.90 14.34 14.35
N PRO A 297 -7.04 15.40 13.55
CA PRO A 297 -8.06 15.46 12.50
C PRO A 297 -7.81 14.45 11.38
N LYS A 298 -8.89 13.87 10.83
CA LYS A 298 -8.86 13.08 9.59
C LYS A 298 -8.97 14.05 8.41
N HIS A 299 -8.02 13.99 7.47
CA HIS A 299 -7.98 14.89 6.32
C HIS A 299 -8.23 14.13 5.01
N PRO A 300 -8.83 14.77 3.99
CA PRO A 300 -8.75 14.28 2.62
C PRO A 300 -7.28 14.16 2.20
N TRP A 301 -6.91 13.02 1.63
CA TRP A 301 -5.62 12.85 0.99
C TRP A 301 -5.78 13.12 -0.51
N ILE A 302 -5.05 14.10 -1.01
CA ILE A 302 -5.17 14.61 -2.38
C ILE A 302 -3.84 14.35 -3.09
N VAL A 303 -3.90 13.76 -4.28
CA VAL A 303 -2.73 13.52 -5.15
C VAL A 303 -3.04 14.13 -6.50
N ASP A 304 -2.16 15.00 -6.99
CA ASP A 304 -2.33 15.75 -8.25
C ASP A 304 -3.67 16.52 -8.37
N GLY A 305 -4.15 17.05 -7.24
CA GLY A 305 -5.42 17.78 -7.18
C GLY A 305 -6.67 16.90 -7.10
N GLU A 306 -6.53 15.57 -7.16
CA GLU A 306 -7.64 14.62 -7.10
C GLU A 306 -7.76 13.94 -5.73
N PRO A 307 -9.00 13.74 -5.21
CA PRO A 307 -9.22 12.94 -4.01
C PRO A 307 -8.69 11.51 -4.19
N ALA A 308 -7.66 11.16 -3.43
CA ALA A 308 -7.00 9.86 -3.47
C ALA A 308 -7.36 8.98 -2.26
N GLY A 309 -7.84 9.60 -1.17
CA GLY A 309 -8.09 8.87 0.06
C GLY A 309 -8.35 9.74 1.27
N LEU A 310 -8.11 9.16 2.44
CA LEU A 310 -8.06 9.86 3.73
C LEU A 310 -6.68 9.64 4.36
N ILE A 311 -6.14 10.68 4.99
CA ILE A 311 -4.89 10.61 5.74
C ILE A 311 -5.10 11.11 7.17
N ARG A 312 -4.45 10.44 8.12
CA ARG A 312 -4.45 10.84 9.53
C ARG A 312 -3.13 10.45 10.18
N SER A 313 -2.55 11.37 10.95
CA SER A 313 -1.25 11.14 11.59
C SER A 313 -1.26 11.57 13.05
N ALA A 314 -0.65 10.77 13.91
CA ALA A 314 -0.35 11.15 15.29
C ALA A 314 0.86 10.35 15.78
N ARG A 315 1.79 11.05 16.46
CA ARG A 315 2.84 10.42 17.29
C ARG A 315 3.59 9.29 16.57
N ASN A 316 4.16 9.60 15.40
CA ASN A 316 4.91 8.70 14.51
C ASN A 316 4.09 7.67 13.72
N LEU A 317 2.78 7.55 13.96
CA LEU A 317 1.90 6.73 13.14
C LEU A 317 1.17 7.60 12.11
N THR A 318 1.20 7.19 10.86
CA THR A 318 0.35 7.73 9.79
C THR A 318 -0.50 6.61 9.21
N TYR A 319 -1.79 6.87 9.05
CA TYR A 319 -2.72 5.97 8.38
C TYR A 319 -3.25 6.61 7.10
N ILE A 320 -3.28 5.84 6.01
CA ILE A 320 -3.80 6.27 4.71
C ILE A 320 -4.82 5.25 4.19
N LEU A 321 -6.06 5.68 4.01
CA LEU A 321 -7.09 4.91 3.30
C LEU A 321 -7.06 5.28 1.83
N PHE A 322 -6.72 4.34 0.95
CA PHE A 322 -6.75 4.53 -0.51
C PHE A 322 -8.17 4.30 -1.04
N TYR A 323 -8.77 5.33 -1.62
CA TYR A 323 -10.05 5.18 -2.29
C TYR A 323 -9.93 4.30 -3.53
N ASN A 324 -10.96 3.49 -3.77
CA ASN A 324 -11.09 2.67 -4.98
C ASN A 324 -9.98 1.64 -5.22
N ALA A 325 -9.21 1.27 -4.20
CA ALA A 325 -8.20 0.20 -4.26
C ALA A 325 -8.66 -1.03 -3.47
N GLY A 326 -8.29 -2.22 -3.96
CA GLY A 326 -8.36 -3.48 -3.22
C GLY A 326 -7.05 -3.75 -2.45
N HIS A 327 -6.74 -5.03 -2.24
CA HIS A 327 -5.61 -5.50 -1.44
C HIS A 327 -4.25 -4.95 -1.90
N ARG A 328 -3.93 -5.12 -3.20
CA ARG A 328 -2.67 -4.67 -3.79
C ARG A 328 -2.74 -3.22 -4.23
N VAL A 329 -2.70 -2.28 -3.29
CA VAL A 329 -2.82 -0.84 -3.60
C VAL A 329 -1.91 -0.36 -4.75
N PRO A 330 -0.60 -0.73 -4.82
CA PRO A 330 0.27 -0.33 -5.93
C PRO A 330 -0.15 -0.86 -7.30
N TYR A 331 -0.91 -1.97 -7.37
CA TYR A 331 -1.47 -2.47 -8.62
C TYR A 331 -2.57 -1.54 -9.16
N TYR A 332 -3.44 -1.02 -8.27
CA TYR A 332 -4.52 -0.10 -8.66
C TYR A 332 -4.00 1.31 -8.98
N TYR A 333 -3.11 1.83 -8.13
CA TYR A 333 -2.64 3.21 -8.21
C TYR A 333 -1.14 3.32 -7.99
N PRO A 334 -0.30 2.88 -8.95
CA PRO A 334 1.15 2.89 -8.81
C PRO A 334 1.70 4.31 -8.59
N HIS A 335 1.15 5.31 -9.28
CA HIS A 335 1.56 6.70 -9.08
C HIS A 335 1.23 7.22 -7.66
N ARG A 336 0.02 6.95 -7.15
CA ARG A 336 -0.40 7.41 -5.82
C ARG A 336 0.38 6.70 -4.72
N SER A 337 0.64 5.41 -4.88
CA SER A 337 1.43 4.64 -3.91
C SER A 337 2.89 5.13 -3.86
N ARG A 338 3.47 5.52 -5.01
CA ARG A 338 4.77 6.17 -5.04
C ARG A 338 4.75 7.54 -4.37
N PHE A 339 3.72 8.35 -4.63
CA PHE A 339 3.58 9.66 -3.98
C PHE A 339 3.57 9.51 -2.45
N MET A 340 2.83 8.53 -1.92
CA MET A 340 2.89 8.17 -0.49
C MET A 340 4.31 7.85 -0.02
N LEU A 341 5.05 6.99 -0.75
CA LEU A 341 6.45 6.67 -0.42
C LEU A 341 7.31 7.95 -0.38
N HIS A 342 7.21 8.81 -1.39
CA HIS A 342 7.98 10.05 -1.49
C HIS A 342 7.68 11.01 -0.34
N GLN A 343 6.41 11.13 0.06
CA GLN A 343 6.03 11.88 1.25
C GLN A 343 6.66 11.30 2.52
N PHE A 344 6.71 9.97 2.62
CA PHE A 344 7.21 9.29 3.80
C PHE A 344 8.71 9.46 4.01
N ILE A 345 9.49 9.30 2.94
CA ILE A 345 10.94 9.46 2.97
C ILE A 345 11.36 10.94 2.92
N GLN A 346 10.39 11.86 3.04
CA GLN A 346 10.58 13.30 3.09
C GLN A 346 11.45 13.81 1.93
N LEU A 347 11.20 13.31 0.72
CA LEU A 347 11.78 13.93 -0.46
C LEU A 347 11.24 15.36 -0.53
N ASP A 348 12.11 16.32 -0.24
CA ASP A 348 11.89 17.75 -0.49
C ASP A 348 11.81 17.97 -2.01
N LEU A 349 10.68 17.58 -2.61
CA LEU A 349 10.30 17.93 -3.98
C LEU A 349 9.85 19.40 -4.00
N ILE A 350 10.72 20.31 -3.55
CA ILE A 350 10.47 21.75 -3.66
C ILE A 350 10.53 22.10 -5.15
N SER A 351 9.37 22.06 -5.81
CA SER A 351 8.83 23.02 -6.78
C SER A 351 7.93 22.37 -7.84
N PHE A 352 6.71 22.01 -7.44
CA PHE A 352 5.57 22.16 -8.36
C PHE A 352 4.75 23.37 -7.88
N PRO A 353 4.43 24.33 -8.78
CA PRO A 353 3.74 25.55 -8.40
C PRO A 353 2.35 25.18 -7.91
N ASP A 354 2.14 25.33 -6.61
CA ASP A 354 0.86 25.24 -5.96
C ASP A 354 -0.12 26.24 -6.62
N THR A 355 -1.03 25.73 -7.43
CA THR A 355 -2.17 26.49 -7.96
C THR A 355 -3.26 26.70 -6.92
N THR A 356 -2.91 26.88 -5.64
CA THR A 356 -3.87 27.32 -4.62
C THR A 356 -3.32 28.37 -3.65
N THR A 357 -2.65 29.42 -4.14
CA THR A 357 -2.52 30.69 -3.40
C THR A 357 -2.74 31.91 -4.28
N ARG A 358 -3.99 32.14 -4.70
CA ARG A 358 -4.46 33.46 -5.10
C ARG A 358 -5.23 34.12 -3.96
N LYS A 359 -4.51 34.67 -2.97
CA LYS A 359 -4.89 35.88 -2.23
C LYS A 359 -3.80 36.32 -1.25
N ASN A 360 -3.17 37.44 -1.62
CA ASN A 360 -2.76 38.55 -0.77
C ASN A 360 -1.95 38.27 0.51
N THR A 361 -0.63 38.29 0.36
CA THR A 361 0.27 38.93 1.32
C THR A 361 1.24 39.86 0.57
N LYS A 362 0.80 41.12 0.37
CA LYS A 362 1.73 42.24 0.25
C LYS A 362 2.24 42.53 1.66
N GLU A 363 3.36 41.94 2.06
CA GLU A 363 4.27 42.51 3.06
C GLU A 363 5.51 41.61 3.23
N SER A 364 6.51 41.81 2.38
CA SER A 364 7.93 41.70 2.72
C SER A 364 8.74 41.96 1.44
N THR A 365 8.96 43.24 1.14
CA THR A 365 10.03 43.72 0.24
C THR A 365 10.06 45.24 0.32
N ARG A 366 10.61 45.76 1.41
CA ARG A 366 11.07 47.14 1.52
C ARG A 366 12.49 47.17 2.05
N LEU A 367 13.41 46.72 1.22
CA LEU A 367 14.79 47.17 1.30
C LEU A 367 15.39 47.24 -0.10
N THR A 368 14.88 48.20 -0.88
CA THR A 368 15.46 48.52 -2.19
C THR A 368 15.71 50.00 -2.31
N ARG A 369 16.93 50.30 -2.78
CA ARG A 369 17.29 51.43 -3.66
C ARG A 369 17.73 52.77 -3.08
N HIS A 370 17.72 53.02 -1.77
CA HIS A 370 18.25 54.30 -1.25
C HIS A 370 19.67 54.24 -0.64
N VAL A 371 20.20 53.05 -0.32
CA VAL A 371 21.57 52.92 0.20
C VAL A 371 22.61 52.68 -0.91
N ALA A 372 22.21 52.03 -2.02
CA ALA A 372 23.10 51.82 -3.17
C ALA A 372 23.30 53.09 -4.03
N ILE A 373 22.33 54.03 -4.03
CA ILE A 373 22.42 55.28 -4.81
C ILE A 373 23.32 56.31 -4.10
N ILE A 374 23.39 56.30 -2.77
CA ILE A 374 24.23 57.20 -1.97
C ILE A 374 25.72 56.79 -2.06
N ILE A 375 26.01 55.49 -2.13
CA ILE A 375 27.39 54.98 -2.27
C ILE A 375 27.92 55.19 -3.70
N LEU A 376 27.05 55.22 -4.72
CA LEU A 376 27.46 55.50 -6.11
C LEU A 376 27.61 57.01 -6.41
N THR A 377 26.91 57.90 -5.69
CA THR A 377 27.03 59.36 -5.88
C THR A 377 28.31 59.94 -5.26
N VAL A 378 28.85 59.32 -4.21
CA VAL A 378 30.12 59.76 -3.60
C VAL A 378 31.35 59.40 -4.45
N ILE A 379 31.25 58.37 -5.31
CA ILE A 379 32.36 57.94 -6.19
C ILE A 379 32.35 58.68 -7.54
N ILE A 380 31.19 59.17 -8.00
CA ILE A 380 31.06 59.85 -9.29
C ILE A 380 31.32 61.37 -9.20
N VAL A 381 31.22 61.99 -8.02
CA VAL A 381 31.55 63.43 -7.82
C VAL A 381 33.06 63.68 -7.76
N ILE A 382 33.89 62.67 -7.47
CA ILE A 382 35.37 62.80 -7.45
C ILE A 382 35.97 62.72 -8.87
N LEU A 383 35.24 62.19 -9.86
CA LEU A 383 35.74 62.00 -11.23
C LEU A 383 35.20 63.03 -12.24
N ALA A 384 34.42 64.03 -11.78
CA ALA A 384 33.91 65.13 -12.61
C ALA A 384 34.86 66.35 -12.71
N LEU A 385 36.11 66.26 -12.22
CA LEU A 385 37.07 67.36 -12.24
C LEU A 385 38.21 67.24 -13.27
N THR A 386 38.26 66.21 -14.10
CA THR A 386 39.31 66.09 -15.13
C THR A 386 38.73 65.55 -16.42
N GLY A 387 38.26 66.47 -17.26
CA GLY A 387 37.80 66.15 -18.60
C GLY A 387 38.92 65.56 -19.46
N LEU A 388 38.64 64.47 -20.17
CA LEU A 388 39.26 64.09 -21.43
C LEU A 388 38.49 62.94 -22.09
N VAL A 389 38.17 63.16 -23.35
CA VAL A 389 37.37 62.35 -24.30
C VAL A 389 38.22 61.23 -24.89
N TRP A 390 37.69 60.00 -25.06
CA TRP A 390 38.12 59.06 -26.13
C TRP A 390 36.99 58.11 -26.59
N PHE A 391 36.99 57.84 -27.90
CA PHE A 391 36.13 56.95 -28.72
C PHE A 391 36.42 55.45 -28.51
N PHE A 392 35.45 54.55 -28.77
CA PHE A 392 35.62 53.28 -29.52
C PHE A 392 34.27 52.69 -29.99
N VAL A 393 34.26 52.05 -31.16
CA VAL A 393 33.10 51.54 -31.92
C VAL A 393 33.14 50.01 -32.03
N HIS A 394 32.00 49.31 -31.84
CA HIS A 394 31.53 48.09 -32.55
C HIS A 394 30.33 47.48 -31.80
N LYS A 395 29.30 46.83 -32.36
CA LYS A 395 28.75 46.59 -33.72
C LYS A 395 27.34 46.01 -33.46
N TRP A 396 26.34 46.42 -34.24
CA TRP A 396 24.92 46.09 -34.08
C TRP A 396 24.50 44.99 -35.07
N TYR A 397 23.63 44.05 -34.66
CA TYR A 397 22.74 43.31 -35.57
C TYR A 397 21.40 42.96 -34.87
N PRO A 398 20.25 43.02 -35.57
CA PRO A 398 18.92 42.87 -34.99
C PRO A 398 18.22 41.51 -35.28
N THR A 399 17.25 41.19 -34.41
CA THR A 399 15.96 40.47 -34.62
C THR A 399 15.85 39.19 -35.48
N LYS A 400 15.44 38.07 -34.85
CA LYS A 400 14.17 37.32 -35.11
C LYS A 400 14.07 36.05 -34.24
N LEU A 401 12.92 35.89 -33.57
CA LEU A 401 12.44 34.71 -32.84
C LEU A 401 11.58 33.82 -33.77
N PRO A 402 11.46 32.51 -33.48
CA PRO A 402 10.25 31.74 -33.80
C PRO A 402 9.45 31.38 -32.53
N THR A 403 8.14 31.63 -32.59
CA THR A 403 7.10 31.27 -31.61
C THR A 403 6.61 29.82 -31.76
N PRO A 404 5.88 29.28 -30.75
CA PRO A 404 5.34 27.93 -30.72
C PRO A 404 3.98 27.81 -31.43
N PHE A 405 3.68 26.61 -31.95
CA PHE A 405 2.40 26.26 -32.58
C PHE A 405 1.35 25.87 -31.53
N SER A 406 0.20 26.55 -31.57
CA SER A 406 -1.11 26.00 -31.19
C SER A 406 -2.14 26.45 -32.24
N ILE A 407 -3.02 25.54 -32.67
CA ILE A 407 -4.21 25.88 -33.45
C ILE A 407 -5.40 25.16 -32.82
N PHE A 408 -6.30 25.95 -32.25
CA PHE A 408 -7.73 25.66 -32.13
C PHE A 408 -8.42 26.09 -33.42
N ARG A 409 -9.33 25.26 -33.96
CA ARG A 409 -10.43 25.73 -34.82
C ARG A 409 -11.71 24.96 -34.46
N LEU A 410 -12.68 25.72 -33.96
CA LEU A 410 -14.10 25.35 -33.84
C LEU A 410 -14.76 25.31 -35.23
N LEU A 411 -15.67 24.37 -35.47
CA LEU A 411 -17.08 24.62 -35.83
C LEU A 411 -17.87 23.30 -35.98
N GLN A 412 -18.90 23.18 -35.12
CA GLN A 412 -20.27 22.66 -35.35
C GLN A 412 -20.53 21.51 -36.34
N SER A 413 -21.10 20.40 -35.83
CA SER A 413 -22.45 19.95 -36.26
C SER A 413 -23.06 18.87 -35.35
N LYS A 414 -24.29 19.13 -34.89
CA LYS A 414 -25.46 18.22 -34.75
C LYS A 414 -25.38 17.03 -33.77
N THR A 415 -25.98 17.11 -32.57
CA THR A 415 -27.39 16.76 -32.22
C THR A 415 -27.80 15.30 -32.46
N HIS A 416 -28.07 14.55 -31.38
CA HIS A 416 -29.23 13.65 -31.06
C HIS A 416 -28.90 12.97 -29.69
N ASN A 417 -29.58 13.23 -28.55
CA ASN A 417 -30.91 12.77 -28.10
C ASN A 417 -31.20 11.29 -28.42
N VAL A 418 -31.82 10.43 -27.62
CA VAL A 418 -32.37 10.33 -26.25
C VAL A 418 -32.99 8.90 -26.20
N GLU A 419 -33.49 8.45 -25.05
CA GLU A 419 -34.47 7.34 -24.84
C GLU A 419 -33.89 5.90 -24.74
N GLN A 420 -33.99 5.24 -23.57
CA GLN A 420 -35.14 4.73 -22.80
C GLN A 420 -35.49 3.28 -23.17
N GLN A 421 -35.54 2.43 -22.12
CA GLN A 421 -36.56 1.43 -21.74
C GLN A 421 -37.18 0.57 -22.88
N GLN A 422 -37.42 -0.75 -22.76
CA GLN A 422 -38.26 -1.41 -21.74
C GLN A 422 -38.60 -2.86 -22.21
N TRP A 423 -39.03 -3.75 -21.28
CA TRP A 423 -39.91 -4.95 -21.45
C TRP A 423 -39.31 -6.26 -22.06
N ILE A 424 -39.63 -7.53 -21.68
CA ILE A 424 -40.76 -8.20 -20.98
C ILE A 424 -40.34 -9.57 -20.35
N ARG A 425 -41.16 -10.02 -19.39
CA ARG A 425 -41.30 -11.27 -18.58
C ARG A 425 -41.20 -12.67 -19.26
N TYR A 426 -40.88 -13.71 -18.46
CA TYR A 426 -41.67 -14.94 -18.07
C TYR A 426 -40.70 -16.02 -17.49
N SER A 427 -40.69 -16.36 -16.19
CA SER A 427 -41.52 -17.30 -15.38
C SER A 427 -41.18 -18.80 -15.46
N LEU A 428 -41.00 -19.40 -14.25
CA LEU A 428 -41.41 -20.75 -13.76
C LEU A 428 -40.36 -21.89 -13.61
N LEU A 429 -40.12 -22.20 -12.32
CA LEU A 429 -40.29 -23.49 -11.60
C LEU A 429 -39.20 -24.60 -11.60
N ASN A 430 -38.97 -25.06 -10.35
CA ASN A 430 -38.56 -26.39 -9.86
C ASN A 430 -37.08 -26.78 -10.07
N ASP A 431 -36.39 -27.53 -9.20
CA ASP A 431 -36.69 -28.17 -7.92
C ASP A 431 -35.34 -28.52 -7.24
N PHE A 432 -35.40 -28.82 -5.95
CA PHE A 432 -34.35 -29.29 -5.03
C PHE A 432 -33.33 -30.33 -5.55
N SER A 433 -32.05 -30.25 -5.14
CA SER A 433 -31.46 -31.12 -4.09
C SER A 433 -29.92 -31.04 -4.01
N THR A 434 -29.46 -30.51 -2.87
CA THR A 434 -28.34 -30.94 -2.02
C THR A 434 -27.24 -31.85 -2.59
N ASN A 435 -25.99 -31.36 -2.56
CA ASN A 435 -24.83 -32.00 -1.94
C ASN A 435 -23.71 -30.95 -1.79
N LEU A 436 -23.54 -30.39 -0.59
CA LEU A 436 -22.44 -29.47 -0.24
C LEU A 436 -21.31 -30.28 0.40
N GLU A 437 -20.21 -30.42 -0.34
CA GLU A 437 -18.91 -30.78 0.21
C GLU A 437 -18.25 -29.53 0.79
N VAL A 438 -17.73 -29.68 2.01
CA VAL A 438 -17.05 -28.66 2.81
C VAL A 438 -15.75 -28.26 2.11
N VAL A 439 -15.54 -26.96 1.88
CA VAL A 439 -14.30 -26.44 1.30
C VAL A 439 -13.44 -25.77 2.37
N ASP A 440 -12.21 -26.26 2.42
CA ASP A 440 -11.13 -25.76 3.25
C ASP A 440 -10.73 -24.34 2.83
N SER A 441 -10.81 -23.44 3.81
CA SER A 441 -10.35 -22.07 3.78
C SER A 441 -8.82 -22.01 3.91
N GLU A 442 -8.10 -22.05 2.80
CA GLU A 442 -6.66 -21.85 2.80
C GLU A 442 -6.27 -20.37 3.02
N THR A 443 -5.38 -20.11 3.97
CA THR A 443 -4.86 -18.80 4.36
C THR A 443 -3.55 -18.53 3.58
N PHE A 444 -3.43 -17.46 2.80
CA PHE A 444 -2.20 -17.18 2.01
C PHE A 444 -1.70 -15.74 2.10
N VAL A 445 -0.36 -15.64 2.17
CA VAL A 445 0.52 -14.45 2.30
C VAL A 445 0.48 -13.53 1.09
#